data_AF-A0AB35UB25-F1
#
_entry.id   AF-A0AB35UB25-F1
#
_cell.length_a   1.000
_cell.length_b   1.000
_cell.length_c   1.000
_cell.angle_alpha   90.00
_cell.angle_beta   90.00
_cell.angle_gamma   90.00
#
_symmetry.space_group_name_H-M   'P 1'
#
loop_
_entity.id
_entity.type
_entity.pdbx_description
1 polymer ?
#
loop_
_entity_poly.entity_id
_entity_poly.type
_entity_poly.pdbx_seq_one_letter_code
_entity_poly.pdbx_strand_id
1 'polypeptide(L)'
;MTYAPRPRPMGEILGRQPARILVTPSKTPSAWYGAIRGAVKTGFGDHSITGGARFTEQQNEALISRGMDILTAEAMTVQRNAGDHEICNGTGLPGVYKFECPVLSRRADGRVRVIAPSGVEKLVEADGWTSPRRSRRRFAA
;
A
#
# COMPACT_ATOMS: atom_id res chain seq x y z
N MET A 1 0.32 19.21 17.25
CA MET A 1 -0.18 17.94 17.84
C MET A 1 0.43 16.79 17.06
N THR A 2 1.38 16.07 17.66
CA THR A 2 1.95 14.86 17.08
C THR A 2 0.92 13.74 17.21
N TYR A 3 0.32 13.32 16.10
CA TYR A 3 -0.65 12.21 16.10
C TYR A 3 0.11 10.92 16.43
N ALA A 4 0.06 10.47 17.68
CA ALA A 4 0.60 9.17 18.05
C ALA A 4 -0.18 8.09 17.28
N PRO A 5 0.48 7.21 16.51
CA PRO A 5 -0.20 6.18 15.76
C PRO A 5 -0.95 5.24 16.72
N ARG A 6 -2.21 4.94 16.40
CA ARG A 6 -3.00 3.99 17.19
C ARG A 6 -2.33 2.60 17.12
N PRO A 7 -2.41 1.78 18.18
CA PRO A 7 -2.02 0.37 18.09
C PRO A 7 -2.77 -0.30 16.94
N ARG A 8 -2.06 -0.96 16.03
CA ARG A 8 -2.65 -1.65 14.88
C ARG A 8 -2.39 -3.15 15.00
N PRO A 9 -3.40 -4.02 14.77
CA PRO A 9 -3.18 -5.46 14.79
C PRO A 9 -2.27 -5.83 13.61
N MET A 10 -1.11 -6.40 13.93
CA MET A 10 -0.10 -6.81 12.95
C MET A 10 0.14 -8.32 13.06
N GLY A 11 -0.21 -9.06 12.01
CA GLY A 11 0.26 -10.43 11.81
C GLY A 11 1.62 -10.46 11.09
N GLU A 12 1.91 -11.61 10.49
CA GLU A 12 3.12 -11.84 9.68
C GLU A 12 3.25 -10.84 8.52
N ILE A 13 4.49 -10.47 8.17
CA ILE A 13 4.77 -9.71 6.94
C ILE A 13 4.74 -10.68 5.77
N LEU A 14 3.71 -10.55 4.92
CA LEU A 14 3.46 -11.49 3.82
C LEU A 14 4.33 -11.23 2.59
N GLY A 15 4.67 -9.96 2.34
CA GLY A 15 5.44 -9.56 1.18
C GLY A 15 5.06 -8.18 0.66
N ARG A 16 5.31 -7.95 -0.62
CA ARG A 16 5.13 -6.65 -1.27
C ARG A 16 3.72 -6.37 -1.71
N GLN A 17 2.94 -7.38 -2.10
CA GLN A 17 1.54 -7.27 -2.52
C GLN A 17 0.95 -8.68 -2.67
N PRO A 18 -0.39 -8.84 -2.74
CA PRO A 18 -0.99 -10.12 -3.13
C PRO A 18 -0.62 -10.49 -4.57
N ALA A 19 -0.41 -11.78 -4.82
CA ALA A 19 -0.12 -12.31 -6.15
C ALA A 19 -1.37 -12.49 -7.02
N ARG A 20 -2.55 -12.62 -6.40
CA ARG A 20 -3.85 -12.61 -7.07
C ARG A 20 -4.50 -11.26 -6.86
N ILE A 21 -4.82 -10.60 -7.97
CA ILE A 21 -5.41 -9.27 -7.97
C ILE A 21 -6.90 -9.41 -8.28
N LEU A 22 -7.75 -9.01 -7.34
CA LEU A 22 -9.18 -8.86 -7.60
C LEU A 22 -9.46 -7.42 -8.04
N VAL A 23 -9.61 -7.20 -9.34
CA VAL A 23 -10.04 -5.91 -9.89
C VAL A 23 -11.56 -5.90 -9.98
N THR A 24 -12.22 -5.10 -9.12
CA THR A 24 -13.60 -4.71 -9.37
C THR A 24 -13.60 -3.31 -9.99
N PRO A 25 -14.03 -3.13 -11.26
CA PRO A 25 -13.94 -1.85 -11.97
C PRO A 25 -14.56 -0.65 -11.22
N SER A 26 -15.62 -0.87 -10.45
CA SER A 26 -16.27 0.16 -9.62
C SER A 26 -15.54 0.48 -8.30
N LYS A 27 -14.52 -0.30 -7.91
CA LYS A 27 -13.74 -0.14 -6.67
C LYS A 27 -12.24 0.12 -6.92
N THR A 28 -11.86 0.35 -8.17
CA THR A 28 -10.49 0.62 -8.66
C THR A 28 -9.67 1.65 -7.86
N PRO A 29 -10.24 2.74 -7.27
CA PRO A 29 -9.46 3.70 -6.48
C PRO A 29 -8.78 3.09 -5.23
N SER A 30 -9.17 1.88 -4.83
CA SER A 30 -8.67 1.19 -3.64
C SER A 30 -7.38 0.40 -3.87
N ALA A 31 -6.99 0.16 -5.13
CA ALA A 31 -5.93 -0.80 -5.47
C ALA A 31 -4.58 -0.47 -4.82
N TRP A 32 -4.02 -1.45 -4.11
CA TRP A 32 -2.67 -1.45 -3.52
C TRP A 32 -1.83 -2.53 -4.20
N TYR A 33 -1.80 -2.51 -5.53
CA TYR A 33 -1.04 -3.46 -6.34
C TYR A 33 -0.59 -2.82 -7.65
N GLY A 34 0.48 -3.33 -8.24
CA GLY A 34 1.05 -2.94 -9.53
C GLY A 34 2.00 -3.99 -10.08
N ALA A 35 2.48 -3.81 -11.31
CA ALA A 35 3.45 -4.71 -11.92
C ALA A 35 4.84 -4.46 -11.34
N ILE A 36 5.51 -5.50 -10.84
CA ILE A 36 6.89 -5.42 -10.33
C ILE A 36 7.78 -6.28 -11.22
N ARG A 37 8.71 -5.65 -11.93
CA ARG A 37 9.68 -6.35 -12.79
C ARG A 37 10.60 -7.23 -11.96
N GLY A 38 10.82 -8.48 -12.41
CA GLY A 38 11.70 -9.44 -11.74
C GLY A 38 11.19 -9.93 -10.39
N ALA A 39 9.91 -9.72 -10.08
CA ALA A 39 9.33 -10.21 -8.83
C ALA A 39 8.95 -11.68 -8.91
N VAL A 40 8.94 -12.34 -7.75
CA VAL A 40 8.67 -13.78 -7.64
C VAL A 40 7.43 -13.99 -6.77
N LYS A 41 6.61 -14.99 -7.12
CA LYS A 41 5.51 -15.42 -6.27
C LYS A 41 6.05 -16.30 -5.15
N THR A 42 5.58 -16.06 -3.93
CA THR A 42 6.03 -16.73 -2.72
C THR A 42 4.87 -16.92 -1.74
N GLY A 43 5.10 -17.69 -0.67
CA GLY A 43 4.12 -18.00 0.36
C GLY A 43 3.27 -19.24 0.03
N PHE A 44 2.43 -19.66 0.96
CA PHE A 44 1.56 -20.82 0.79
C PHE A 44 0.64 -20.68 -0.44
N GLY A 45 0.82 -21.52 -1.46
CA GLY A 45 0.02 -21.46 -2.68
C GLY A 45 0.25 -20.19 -3.52
N ASP A 46 1.45 -19.61 -3.45
CA ASP A 46 1.87 -18.47 -4.29
C ASP A 46 1.02 -17.22 -4.13
N HIS A 47 0.55 -16.93 -2.91
CA HIS A 47 -0.38 -15.83 -2.64
C HIS A 47 0.28 -14.46 -2.50
N SER A 48 1.61 -14.38 -2.37
CA SER A 48 2.35 -13.14 -2.14
C SER A 48 3.42 -12.89 -3.21
N ILE A 49 3.78 -11.63 -3.41
CA ILE A 49 4.88 -11.22 -4.28
C ILE A 49 6.05 -10.71 -3.44
N THR A 50 7.27 -11.15 -3.75
CA THR A 50 8.51 -10.67 -3.11
C THR A 50 9.59 -10.34 -4.15
N GLY A 51 10.62 -9.59 -3.73
CA GLY A 51 11.74 -9.20 -4.59
C GLY A 51 11.37 -8.22 -5.71
N GLY A 52 12.19 -8.20 -6.77
CA GLY A 52 12.00 -7.39 -7.97
C GLY A 52 12.43 -5.92 -7.84
N ALA A 53 12.11 -5.13 -8.86
CA ALA A 53 12.43 -3.72 -8.96
C ALA A 53 11.89 -2.90 -7.76
N ARG A 54 12.61 -1.84 -7.37
CA ARG A 54 12.28 -0.99 -6.22
C ARG A 54 10.85 -0.46 -6.27
N PHE A 55 10.45 0.11 -7.40
CA PHE A 55 9.08 0.57 -7.64
C PHE A 55 8.38 -0.29 -8.69
N THR A 56 7.05 -0.28 -8.64
CA THR A 56 6.21 -0.83 -9.70
C THR A 56 6.35 -0.02 -10.99
N GLU A 57 6.01 -0.63 -12.12
CA GLU A 57 5.98 0.06 -13.42
C GLU A 57 5.03 1.27 -13.38
N GLN A 58 3.88 1.14 -12.71
CA GLN A 58 2.91 2.23 -12.58
C GLN A 58 3.41 3.38 -11.70
N GLN A 59 4.19 3.07 -10.66
CA GLN A 59 4.88 4.11 -9.89
C GLN A 59 5.95 4.81 -10.73
N ASN A 60 6.70 4.07 -11.55
CA ASN A 60 7.69 4.65 -12.47
C ASN A 60 7.03 5.61 -13.47
N GLU A 61 5.94 5.17 -14.12
CA GLU A 61 5.15 6.01 -15.03
C GLU A 61 4.67 7.29 -14.32
N ALA A 62 4.16 7.16 -13.10
CA ALA A 62 3.68 8.30 -12.31
C ALA A 62 4.81 9.25 -11.87
N LEU A 63 6.01 8.76 -11.60
CA LEU A 63 7.19 9.59 -11.29
C LEU A 63 7.67 10.33 -12.54
N ILE A 64 7.80 9.62 -13.67
CA ILE A 64 8.20 10.20 -14.96
C ILE A 64 7.23 11.31 -15.36
N SER A 65 5.92 11.06 -15.26
CA SER A 65 4.90 12.05 -15.61
C SER A 65 4.94 13.31 -14.75
N ARG A 66 5.63 13.27 -13.60
CA ARG A 66 5.81 14.39 -12.66
C ARG A 66 7.20 15.00 -12.73
N GLY A 67 8.06 14.54 -13.64
CA GLY A 67 9.45 15.00 -13.76
C GLY A 67 10.33 14.61 -12.58
N MET A 68 9.98 13.55 -11.85
CA MET A 68 10.76 13.03 -10.72
C MET A 68 11.69 11.90 -11.18
N ASP A 69 12.91 11.88 -10.66
CA ASP A 69 13.88 10.83 -10.95
C ASP A 69 13.52 9.55 -10.17
N ILE A 70 13.30 8.46 -10.92
CA ILE A 70 12.94 7.14 -10.40
C ILE A 70 14.03 6.60 -9.46
N LEU A 71 15.30 6.88 -9.74
CA LEU A 71 16.42 6.29 -8.99
C LEU A 71 16.59 6.95 -7.62
N THR A 72 16.36 8.26 -7.55
CA THR A 72 16.64 9.07 -6.36
C THR A 72 15.39 9.51 -5.61
N ALA A 73 14.19 9.21 -6.11
CA ALA A 73 12.93 9.57 -5.45
C ALA A 73 12.92 9.12 -3.97
N GLU A 74 12.64 10.08 -3.09
CA GLU A 74 12.35 9.82 -1.68
C GLU A 74 11.17 8.84 -1.61
N ALA A 75 11.29 7.83 -0.76
CA ALA A 75 10.25 6.85 -0.56
C ALA A 75 10.07 6.54 0.92
N MET A 76 8.90 5.99 1.24
CA MET A 76 8.61 5.46 2.56
C MET A 76 8.03 4.05 2.45
N THR A 77 8.29 3.24 3.48
CA THR A 77 7.65 1.94 3.61
C THR A 77 6.22 2.13 4.08
N VAL A 78 5.27 1.75 3.23
CA VAL A 78 3.84 1.76 3.51
C VAL A 78 3.36 0.38 3.92
N GLN A 79 2.47 0.32 4.91
CA GLN A 79 1.96 -0.91 5.52
C GLN A 79 0.43 -0.98 5.43
N ARG A 80 -0.09 -2.14 5.01
CA ARG A 80 -1.53 -2.43 4.92
C ARG A 80 -1.84 -3.85 5.37
N ASN A 81 -2.92 -4.00 6.14
CA ASN A 81 -3.47 -5.33 6.45
C ASN A 81 -4.00 -6.00 5.17
N ALA A 82 -3.70 -7.27 5.02
CA ALA A 82 -4.31 -8.10 4.00
C ALA A 82 -5.83 -8.17 4.23
N GLY A 83 -6.60 -8.08 3.15
CA GLY A 83 -8.04 -8.30 3.19
C GLY A 83 -8.36 -9.79 3.13
N ASP A 84 -9.53 -10.19 3.63
CA ASP A 84 -9.96 -11.60 3.64
C ASP A 84 -10.00 -12.25 2.25
N HIS A 85 -10.21 -11.42 1.21
CA HIS A 85 -10.21 -11.83 -0.20
C HIS A 85 -8.80 -11.99 -0.79
N GLU A 86 -7.76 -11.53 -0.09
CA GLU A 86 -6.36 -11.65 -0.49
C GLU A 86 -5.71 -12.87 0.15
N ILE A 87 -6.02 -13.13 1.43
CA ILE A 87 -5.55 -14.29 2.17
C ILE A 87 -6.56 -14.63 3.27
N CYS A 88 -6.98 -15.90 3.33
CA CYS A 88 -7.81 -16.38 4.42
C CYS A 88 -6.90 -16.75 5.60
N ASN A 89 -6.80 -15.85 6.60
CA ASN A 89 -5.95 -16.06 7.78
C ASN A 89 -6.68 -16.72 8.96
N GLY A 90 -7.94 -17.16 8.79
CA GLY A 90 -8.76 -17.68 9.87
C GLY A 90 -9.03 -16.63 10.96
N THR A 91 -8.87 -17.01 12.24
CA THR A 91 -9.06 -16.12 13.41
C THR A 91 -7.79 -15.42 13.89
N GLY A 92 -6.67 -15.57 13.16
CA GLY A 92 -5.38 -14.98 13.51
C GLY A 92 -5.31 -13.46 13.28
N LEU A 93 -4.20 -12.84 13.71
CA LEU A 93 -3.91 -11.46 13.36
C LEU A 93 -3.78 -11.34 11.83
N PRO A 94 -4.28 -10.25 11.23
CA PRO A 94 -4.22 -10.07 9.79
C PRO A 94 -2.76 -9.92 9.34
N GLY A 95 -2.34 -10.72 8.37
CA GLY A 95 -1.05 -10.55 7.71
C GLY A 95 -0.92 -9.15 7.08
N VAL A 96 0.31 -8.69 6.89
CA VAL A 96 0.62 -7.31 6.49
C VAL A 96 1.44 -7.31 5.20
N TYR A 97 1.02 -6.50 4.23
CA TYR A 97 1.82 -6.17 3.06
C TYR A 97 2.63 -4.89 3.28
N LYS A 98 3.88 -4.89 2.82
CA LYS A 98 4.82 -3.78 2.91
C LYS A 98 5.26 -3.31 1.52
N PHE A 99 5.05 -2.03 1.25
CA PHE A 99 5.30 -1.43 -0.06
C PHE A 99 6.29 -0.28 0.07
N GLU A 100 7.31 -0.23 -0.77
CA GLU A 100 8.08 1.00 -0.91
C GLU A 100 7.31 1.96 -1.84
N CYS A 101 6.90 3.11 -1.31
CA CYS A 101 6.09 4.08 -2.04
C CYS A 101 6.81 5.43 -2.14
N PRO A 102 6.98 5.98 -3.36
CA PRO A 102 7.53 7.32 -3.52
C PRO A 102 6.70 8.36 -2.77
N VAL A 103 7.37 9.29 -2.11
CA VAL A 103 6.77 10.40 -1.36
C VAL A 103 6.56 11.59 -2.30
N LEU A 104 5.34 12.10 -2.34
CA LEU A 104 4.99 13.31 -3.09
C LEU A 104 5.07 14.57 -2.22
N SER A 105 4.58 14.48 -0.98
CA SER A 105 4.65 15.60 -0.02
C SER A 105 4.28 15.14 1.39
N ARG A 106 4.73 15.90 2.38
CA ARG A 106 4.39 15.73 3.80
C ARG A 106 3.46 16.87 4.21
N ARG A 107 2.30 16.55 4.78
CA ARG A 107 1.32 17.54 5.22
C ARG A 107 1.65 18.04 6.62
N ALA A 108 1.17 19.24 6.96
CA ALA A 108 1.35 19.83 8.29
C ALA A 108 0.72 19.00 9.43
N ASP A 109 -0.29 18.17 9.12
CA ASP A 109 -0.91 17.25 10.07
C ASP A 109 -0.14 15.92 10.23
N GLY A 110 1.04 15.80 9.62
CA GLY A 110 1.91 14.63 9.68
C GLY A 110 1.60 13.55 8.63
N ARG A 111 0.46 13.62 7.94
CA ARG A 111 0.12 12.64 6.90
C ARG A 111 0.99 12.81 5.66
N VAL A 112 1.29 11.72 4.97
CA VAL A 112 2.19 11.72 3.82
C VAL A 112 1.42 11.34 2.56
N ARG A 113 1.53 12.16 1.50
CA ARG A 113 1.03 11.80 0.16
C ARG A 113 2.08 10.95 -0.53
N VAL A 114 1.67 9.80 -1.04
CA VAL A 114 2.55 8.83 -1.70
C VAL A 114 1.96 8.37 -3.02
N ILE A 115 2.81 7.85 -3.91
CA ILE A 115 2.38 7.10 -5.09
C ILE A 115 2.25 5.63 -4.69
N ALA A 116 1.01 5.14 -4.66
CA ALA A 116 0.73 3.73 -4.36
C ALA A 116 1.25 2.81 -5.48
N PRO A 117 1.36 1.49 -5.25
CA PRO A 117 1.79 0.53 -6.27
C PRO A 117 0.98 0.58 -7.57
N SER A 118 -0.27 1.05 -7.52
CA SER A 118 -1.13 1.22 -8.68
C SER A 118 -0.84 2.50 -9.50
N GLY A 119 0.16 3.29 -9.12
CA GLY A 119 0.49 4.59 -9.74
C GLY A 119 -0.38 5.75 -9.27
N VAL A 120 -1.41 5.50 -8.45
CA VAL A 120 -2.34 6.53 -7.96
C VAL A 120 -1.85 7.17 -6.67
N GLU A 121 -2.16 8.45 -6.49
CA GLU A 121 -1.88 9.17 -5.25
C GLU A 121 -2.75 8.61 -4.09
N LYS A 122 -2.13 8.36 -2.95
CA LYS A 122 -2.81 8.02 -1.70
C LYS A 122 -2.24 8.81 -0.53
N LEU A 123 -3.05 8.95 0.51
CA LEU A 123 -2.66 9.58 1.76
C LEU A 123 -2.49 8.50 2.82
N VAL A 124 -1.32 8.47 3.47
CA VAL A 124 -0.98 7.54 4.55
C VAL A 124 -0.63 8.31 5.82
N GLU A 125 -0.66 7.60 6.94
CA GLU A 125 -0.21 8.13 8.22
C GLU A 125 1.31 8.37 8.22
N ALA A 126 1.80 9.19 9.15
CA ALA A 126 3.22 9.58 9.25
C ALA A 126 4.17 8.37 9.34
N ASP A 127 3.71 7.27 9.94
CA ASP A 127 4.45 6.03 10.15
C ASP A 127 4.26 5.01 9.00
N GLY A 128 3.68 5.46 7.87
CA GLY A 128 3.52 4.65 6.66
C GLY A 128 2.31 3.73 6.68
N TRP A 129 1.44 3.79 7.68
CA TRP A 129 0.26 2.95 7.66
C TRP A 129 -0.86 3.52 6.81
N THR A 130 -1.55 2.65 6.08
CA THR A 130 -2.80 3.03 5.42
C THR A 130 -3.86 3.34 6.47
N SER A 131 -4.52 4.49 6.36
CA SER A 131 -5.66 4.79 7.24
C SER A 131 -6.81 3.82 6.94
N PRO A 132 -7.55 3.34 7.96
CA PRO A 132 -8.80 2.63 7.74
C PRO A 132 -9.72 3.46 6.85
N ARG A 133 -10.45 2.79 5.94
CA ARG A 133 -11.47 3.46 5.12
C ARG A 133 -12.45 4.13 6.11
N ARG A 134 -12.50 5.46 6.13
CA ARG A 134 -13.51 6.17 6.92
C ARG A 134 -14.86 5.78 6.32
N SER A 135 -15.56 4.82 6.93
CA SER A 135 -16.96 4.63 6.63
C SER A 135 -17.61 5.97 6.96
N ARG A 136 -18.32 6.56 6.00
CA ARG A 136 -19.20 7.68 6.28
C ARG A 136 -20.25 7.15 7.25
N ARG A 137 -19.99 7.20 8.56
CA ARG A 137 -21.07 7.27 9.54
C ARG A 137 -21.80 8.57 9.20
N ARG A 138 -22.87 8.45 8.43
CA ARG A 138 -23.95 9.43 8.48
C ARG A 138 -24.40 9.41 9.92
N PHE A 139 -23.94 10.36 10.72
CA PHE A 139 -24.72 10.75 11.88
C PHE A 139 -26.01 11.30 11.28
N ALA A 140 -27.08 10.50 11.36
CA ALA A 140 -28.42 11.05 11.23
C ALA A 140 -28.56 12.02 12.41
N ALA A 141 -28.67 13.30 12.08
CA ALA A 141 -29.20 14.31 13.00
C ALA A 141 -30.72 14.16 13.04
#